data_AF-A0A087ASN8-F1
#
_entry.id   AF-A0A087ASN8-F1
#
_cell.length_a   1.000
_cell.length_b   1.000
_cell.length_c   1.000
_cell.angle_alpha   90.00
_cell.angle_beta   90.00
_cell.angle_gamma   90.00
#
_symmetry.space_group_name_H-M   'P 1'
#
loop_
_entity.id
_entity.type
_entity.pdbx_description
1 polymer ?
#
loop_
_entity_poly.entity_id
_entity_poly.type
_entity_poly.pdbx_seq_one_letter_code
_entity_poly.pdbx_strand_id
1 'polypeptide(L)'
;MTTSKKSAPPVIRKGGKAAALLGAAATLLQFVTPEMIERLTLWLKQMNLSQRFIDLMEKLSKLPQQATPLERIQLQCDAVEELIESRATELSDDAPITQWRDELNKIRRGIELISKASVSDRKKIKKLQQRSKKLLDSVFNAAIN
;
A
#
# COMPACT_ATOMS: atom_id res chain seq x y z
N MET A 1 47.69 22.43 23.28
CA MET A 1 46.72 21.30 23.29
C MET A 1 45.40 21.81 22.74
N THR A 2 45.12 21.53 21.47
CA THR A 2 43.84 21.88 20.81
C THR A 2 43.43 20.70 19.95
N THR A 3 42.58 19.82 20.48
CA THR A 3 42.01 18.70 19.74
C THR A 3 40.78 19.18 18.98
N SER A 4 40.96 19.35 17.66
CA SER A 4 39.90 19.63 16.70
C SER A 4 38.94 18.43 16.63
N LYS A 5 37.68 18.64 17.01
CA LYS A 5 36.62 17.62 16.99
C LYS A 5 36.13 17.45 15.55
N LYS A 6 36.66 16.45 14.86
CA LYS A 6 36.26 16.08 13.49
C LYS A 6 34.82 15.55 13.53
N SER A 7 33.88 16.36 13.05
CA SER A 7 32.48 15.97 12.84
C SER A 7 32.41 14.89 11.75
N ALA A 8 31.91 13.71 12.13
CA ALA A 8 31.64 12.63 11.19
C ALA A 8 30.52 13.03 10.20
N PRO A 9 30.62 12.68 8.91
CA PRO A 9 29.58 12.98 7.93
C PRO A 9 28.32 12.14 8.20
N PRO A 10 27.13 12.62 7.84
CA PRO A 10 25.90 11.86 8.01
C PRO A 10 25.96 10.61 7.13
N VAL A 11 25.84 9.44 7.77
CA VAL A 11 25.66 8.16 7.08
C VAL A 11 24.27 8.16 6.44
N ILE A 12 24.20 8.61 5.19
CA ILE A 12 22.99 8.49 4.38
C ILE A 12 22.80 6.99 4.11
N ARG A 13 21.86 6.36 4.82
CA ARG A 13 21.44 4.96 4.64
C ARG A 13 20.74 4.79 3.29
N LYS A 14 21.49 4.81 2.18
CA LYS A 14 20.96 4.59 0.82
C LYS A 14 20.45 3.15 0.60
N GLY A 15 20.82 2.19 1.46
CA GLY A 15 20.38 0.78 1.34
C GLY A 15 18.93 0.51 1.72
N GLY A 16 18.33 1.32 2.60
CA GLY A 16 16.97 1.06 3.13
C GLY A 16 15.87 1.25 2.10
N LYS A 17 15.94 2.32 1.30
CA LYS A 17 14.93 2.63 0.29
C LYS A 17 14.88 1.60 -0.84
N ALA A 18 16.04 1.14 -1.31
CA ALA A 18 16.10 0.12 -2.36
C ALA A 18 15.50 -1.22 -1.89
N ALA A 19 15.80 -1.65 -0.65
CA ALA A 19 15.22 -2.86 -0.07
C ALA A 19 13.70 -2.73 0.15
N ALA A 20 13.23 -1.57 0.62
CA ALA A 20 11.80 -1.29 0.80
C ALA A 20 11.06 -1.29 -0.56
N LEU A 21 11.66 -0.69 -1.59
CA LEU A 21 11.10 -0.67 -2.94
C LEU A 21 11.01 -2.09 -3.54
N LEU A 22 12.02 -2.94 -3.33
CA LEU A 22 11.99 -4.35 -3.73
C LEU A 22 10.90 -5.14 -2.99
N GLY A 23 10.76 -4.93 -1.68
CA GLY A 23 9.70 -5.55 -0.88
C GLY A 23 8.30 -5.09 -1.29
N ALA A 24 8.13 -3.81 -1.62
CA ALA A 24 6.90 -3.27 -2.18
C ALA A 24 6.61 -3.89 -3.55
N ALA A 25 7.60 -3.90 -4.46
CA ALA A 25 7.47 -4.50 -5.80
C ALA A 25 7.04 -5.97 -5.74
N ALA A 26 7.64 -6.77 -4.85
CA ALA A 26 7.27 -8.18 -4.67
C ALA A 26 5.80 -8.37 -4.24
N THR A 27 5.26 -7.43 -3.47
CA THR A 27 3.84 -7.45 -3.06
C THR A 27 2.93 -7.00 -4.19
N LEU A 28 3.36 -5.98 -4.95
CA LEU A 28 2.65 -5.46 -6.10
C LEU A 28 2.55 -6.48 -7.23
N LEU A 29 3.57 -7.33 -7.40
CA LEU A 29 3.56 -8.46 -8.33
C LEU A 29 2.39 -9.44 -8.10
N GLN A 30 1.79 -9.49 -6.90
CA GLN A 30 0.63 -10.33 -6.62
C GLN A 30 -0.68 -9.76 -7.19
N PHE A 31 -0.68 -8.51 -7.61
CA PHE A 31 -1.85 -7.77 -8.08
C PHE A 31 -1.79 -7.41 -9.57
N VAL A 32 -0.69 -7.72 -10.24
CA VAL A 32 -0.49 -7.43 -11.68
C VAL A 32 -0.43 -8.71 -12.48
N THR A 33 -0.95 -8.65 -13.71
CA THR A 33 -0.78 -9.74 -14.68
C THR A 33 0.64 -9.72 -15.28
N PRO A 34 1.12 -10.79 -15.93
CA PRO A 34 2.43 -10.82 -16.57
C PRO A 34 2.67 -9.64 -17.54
N GLU A 35 1.62 -9.23 -18.27
CA GLU A 35 1.66 -8.13 -19.23
C GLU A 35 1.80 -6.76 -18.55
N MET A 36 1.45 -6.67 -17.28
CA MET A 36 1.54 -5.46 -16.47
C MET A 36 2.89 -5.33 -15.73
N ILE A 37 3.74 -6.36 -15.73
CA ILE A 37 5.04 -6.35 -15.02
C ILE A 37 5.98 -5.28 -15.59
N GLU A 38 6.02 -5.11 -16.91
CA GLU A 38 6.85 -4.08 -17.54
C GLU A 38 6.37 -2.68 -17.18
N ARG A 39 5.05 -2.47 -17.20
CA ARG A 39 4.43 -1.19 -16.81
C ARG A 39 4.63 -0.90 -15.33
N LEU A 40 4.51 -1.92 -14.46
CA LEU A 40 4.84 -1.81 -13.04
C LEU A 40 6.30 -1.40 -12.84
N THR A 41 7.23 -1.98 -13.61
CA THR A 41 8.66 -1.67 -13.50
C THR A 41 8.96 -0.24 -13.97
N LEU A 42 8.31 0.20 -15.06
CA LEU A 42 8.38 1.58 -15.53
C LEU A 42 7.77 2.54 -14.50
N TRP A 43 6.59 2.22 -13.99
CA TRP A 43 5.89 2.96 -12.95
C TRP A 43 6.77 3.13 -11.70
N LEU A 44 7.37 2.06 -11.18
CA LEU A 44 8.31 2.11 -10.05
C LEU A 44 9.58 2.93 -10.34
N LYS A 45 10.04 2.98 -11.59
CA LYS A 45 11.23 3.75 -12.00
C LYS A 45 10.91 5.23 -12.24
N GLN A 46 9.73 5.53 -12.74
CA GLN A 46 9.30 6.87 -13.17
C GLN A 46 8.60 7.64 -12.04
N MET A 47 7.96 6.94 -11.11
CA MET A 47 7.18 7.58 -10.05
C MET A 47 7.98 7.83 -8.78
N ASN A 48 7.92 9.08 -8.30
CA ASN A 48 8.11 9.44 -6.90
C ASN A 48 6.96 8.89 -6.03
N LEU A 49 6.86 7.57 -5.89
CA LEU A 49 5.93 6.98 -4.93
C LEU A 49 6.18 7.59 -3.55
N SER A 50 5.11 7.92 -2.83
CA SER A 50 5.27 8.45 -1.48
C SER A 50 6.00 7.42 -0.63
N GLN A 51 6.89 7.89 0.24
CA GLN A 51 7.62 7.00 1.15
C GLN A 51 6.63 6.19 2.01
N ARG A 52 5.50 6.81 2.38
CA ARG A 52 4.44 6.17 3.15
C ARG A 52 3.79 5.01 2.39
N PHE A 53 3.53 5.15 1.09
CA PHE A 53 3.02 4.04 0.28
C PHE A 53 4.01 2.89 0.23
N ILE A 54 5.31 3.17 0.00
CA ILE A 54 6.37 2.16 -0.01
C ILE A 54 6.41 1.42 1.33
N ASP A 55 6.38 2.14 2.44
CA ASP A 55 6.42 1.56 3.79
C ASP A 55 5.16 0.71 4.08
N LEU A 56 3.98 1.11 3.59
CA LEU A 56 2.74 0.34 3.72
C LEU A 56 2.78 -0.97 2.93
N MET A 57 3.28 -0.91 1.69
CA MET A 57 3.46 -2.10 0.86
C MET A 57 4.53 -3.04 1.43
N GLU A 58 5.61 -2.50 2.00
CA GLU A 58 6.61 -3.28 2.72
C GLU A 58 6.03 -3.95 3.97
N LYS A 59 5.20 -3.25 4.75
CA LYS A 59 4.49 -3.85 5.89
C LYS A 59 3.55 -4.98 5.46
N LEU A 60 2.85 -4.81 4.33
CA LEU A 60 2.02 -5.86 3.74
C LEU A 60 2.84 -7.09 3.31
N SER A 61 4.04 -6.88 2.77
CA SER A 61 4.96 -7.95 2.35
C SER A 61 5.50 -8.76 3.53
N LYS A 62 5.84 -8.05 4.61
CA LYS A 62 6.41 -8.61 5.84
C LYS A 62 5.35 -9.05 6.84
N LEU A 63 4.06 -8.93 6.50
CA LEU A 63 2.97 -9.24 7.40
C LEU A 63 3.12 -10.70 7.88
N PRO A 64 3.24 -10.94 9.20
CA PRO A 64 3.39 -12.30 9.72
C PRO A 64 2.23 -13.19 9.25
N GLN A 65 2.48 -14.50 9.07
CA GLN A 65 1.40 -15.45 8.75
C GLN A 65 0.29 -15.49 9.83
N GLN A 66 0.63 -15.09 11.06
CA GLN A 66 -0.28 -15.01 12.20
C GLN A 66 -1.06 -13.68 12.28
N ALA A 67 -0.76 -12.71 11.41
CA ALA A 67 -1.45 -11.43 11.40
C ALA A 67 -2.94 -11.62 11.11
N THR A 68 -3.76 -10.82 11.77
CA THR A 68 -5.21 -10.99 11.64
C THR A 68 -5.65 -10.59 10.23
N PRO A 69 -6.70 -11.23 9.67
CA PRO A 69 -7.24 -10.81 8.38
C PRO A 69 -7.65 -9.33 8.37
N LEU A 70 -8.13 -8.80 9.50
CA LEU A 70 -8.52 -7.39 9.63
C LEU A 70 -7.33 -6.44 9.52
N GLU A 71 -6.20 -6.79 10.13
CA GLU A 71 -4.95 -6.01 10.03
C GLU A 71 -4.47 -5.91 8.57
N ARG A 72 -4.53 -7.03 7.83
CA ARG A 72 -4.21 -7.02 6.39
C ARG A 72 -5.17 -6.12 5.60
N ILE A 73 -6.48 -6.23 5.86
CA ILE A 73 -7.49 -5.39 5.20
C ILE A 73 -7.23 -3.91 5.49
N GLN A 74 -6.85 -3.57 6.72
CA GLN A 74 -6.58 -2.20 7.12
C GLN A 74 -5.36 -1.62 6.40
N LEU A 75 -4.25 -2.36 6.36
CA LEU A 75 -3.07 -1.93 5.61
C LEU A 75 -3.35 -1.79 4.10
N GLN A 76 -4.19 -2.64 3.52
CA GLN A 76 -4.62 -2.48 2.13
C GLN A 76 -5.43 -1.20 1.93
N CYS A 77 -6.35 -0.87 2.85
CA CYS A 77 -7.09 0.39 2.79
C CYS A 77 -6.17 1.60 2.91
N ASP A 78 -5.21 1.56 3.83
CA ASP A 78 -4.27 2.66 4.03
C ASP A 78 -3.36 2.85 2.81
N ALA A 79 -2.96 1.76 2.15
CA ALA A 79 -2.21 1.83 0.89
C ALA A 79 -3.05 2.43 -0.25
N VAL A 80 -4.33 2.07 -0.34
CA VAL A 80 -5.26 2.67 -1.33
C VAL A 80 -5.45 4.16 -1.07
N GLU A 81 -5.72 4.56 0.18
CA GLU A 81 -5.92 5.96 0.53
C GLU A 81 -4.67 6.78 0.19
N GLU A 82 -3.50 6.31 0.59
CA GLU A 82 -2.23 6.98 0.30
C GLU A 82 -1.98 7.10 -1.21
N LEU A 83 -2.32 6.07 -1.99
CA LEU A 83 -2.19 6.11 -3.44
C LEU A 83 -3.15 7.12 -4.07
N ILE A 84 -4.41 7.16 -3.63
CA ILE A 84 -5.39 8.16 -4.08
C ILE A 84 -4.94 9.57 -3.69
N GLU A 85 -4.48 9.79 -2.46
CA GLU A 85 -4.10 11.13 -1.98
C GLU A 85 -2.83 11.64 -2.66
N SER A 86 -1.82 10.79 -2.81
CA SER A 86 -0.54 11.19 -3.40
C SER A 86 -0.61 11.35 -4.93
N ARG A 87 -1.61 10.76 -5.59
CA ARG A 87 -1.68 10.69 -7.05
C ARG A 87 -3.02 11.07 -7.67
N ALA A 88 -3.99 11.60 -6.93
CA ALA A 88 -5.31 11.95 -7.49
C ALA A 88 -5.25 12.77 -8.80
N THR A 89 -4.23 13.61 -8.98
CA THR A 89 -4.03 14.45 -10.16
C THR A 89 -3.27 13.77 -11.31
N GLU A 90 -2.67 12.61 -11.05
CA GLU A 90 -1.88 11.82 -12.01
C GLU A 90 -2.56 10.50 -12.38
N LEU A 91 -3.65 10.15 -11.70
CA LEU A 91 -4.52 9.04 -12.08
C LEU A 91 -5.24 9.43 -13.38
N SER A 92 -5.55 8.43 -14.22
CA SER A 92 -6.33 8.61 -15.45
C SER A 92 -7.58 9.48 -15.21
N ASP A 93 -7.94 10.34 -16.17
CA ASP A 93 -9.13 11.20 -16.08
C ASP A 93 -10.43 10.40 -15.88
N ASP A 94 -10.46 9.14 -16.32
CA ASP A 94 -11.58 8.22 -16.15
C ASP A 94 -11.56 7.47 -14.79
N ALA A 95 -10.59 7.75 -13.93
CA ALA A 95 -10.46 7.09 -12.63
C ALA A 95 -11.68 7.42 -11.73
N PRO A 96 -12.42 6.41 -11.24
CA PRO A 96 -13.60 6.62 -10.41
C PRO A 96 -13.23 6.95 -8.95
N ILE A 97 -12.45 8.01 -8.73
CA ILE A 97 -11.87 8.40 -7.44
C ILE A 97 -12.93 8.51 -6.33
N THR A 98 -14.08 9.14 -6.62
CA THR A 98 -15.17 9.25 -5.64
C THR A 98 -15.73 7.88 -5.25
N GLN A 99 -15.90 6.97 -6.21
CA GLN A 99 -16.40 5.62 -5.93
C GLN A 99 -15.40 4.82 -5.08
N TRP A 100 -14.10 4.98 -5.33
CA TRP A 100 -13.07 4.35 -4.50
C TRP A 100 -13.07 4.89 -3.08
N ARG A 101 -13.19 6.20 -2.88
CA ARG A 101 -13.29 6.82 -1.55
C ARG A 101 -14.53 6.33 -0.80
N ASP A 102 -15.66 6.23 -1.47
CA ASP A 102 -16.89 5.69 -0.88
C ASP A 102 -16.75 4.22 -0.48
N GLU A 103 -16.13 3.40 -1.34
CA GLU A 103 -15.89 2.00 -1.05
C GLU A 103 -14.89 1.82 0.10
N LEU A 104 -13.82 2.60 0.14
CA LEU A 104 -12.86 2.66 1.23
C LEU A 104 -13.56 2.95 2.57
N ASN A 105 -14.43 3.96 2.60
CA ASN A 105 -15.22 4.33 3.78
C ASN A 105 -16.13 3.19 4.25
N LYS A 106 -16.79 2.49 3.32
CA LYS A 106 -17.63 1.33 3.64
C LYS A 106 -16.81 0.18 4.23
N ILE A 107 -15.63 -0.09 3.67
CA ILE A 107 -14.73 -1.15 4.18
C ILE A 107 -14.26 -0.79 5.60
N ARG A 108 -13.81 0.45 5.83
CA ARG A 108 -13.36 0.93 7.16
C ARG A 108 -14.44 0.82 8.22
N ARG A 109 -15.66 1.26 7.92
CA ARG A 109 -16.82 1.06 8.82
C ARG A 109 -17.06 -0.43 9.11
N GLY A 110 -16.91 -1.28 8.10
CA GLY A 110 -16.98 -2.73 8.26
C GLY A 110 -15.93 -3.31 9.20
N ILE A 111 -14.67 -2.86 9.09
CA ILE A 111 -13.57 -3.25 9.99
C ILE A 111 -13.92 -2.84 11.42
N GLU A 112 -14.34 -1.59 11.64
CA GLU A 112 -14.69 -1.06 12.95
C GLU A 112 -15.82 -1.83 13.63
N LEU A 113 -16.88 -2.16 12.87
CA LEU A 113 -18.00 -2.94 13.39
C LEU A 113 -17.60 -4.36 13.79
N ILE A 114 -16.72 -4.99 13.02
CA ILE A 114 -16.27 -6.36 13.31
C ILE A 114 -15.25 -6.38 14.45
N SER A 115 -14.35 -5.39 14.53
CA SER A 115 -13.36 -5.33 15.60
C SER A 115 -13.98 -5.10 16.98
N LYS A 116 -15.13 -4.42 17.03
CA LYS A 116 -15.93 -4.20 18.25
C LYS A 116 -16.90 -5.35 18.56
N ALA A 117 -17.08 -6.32 17.67
CA ALA A 117 -18.01 -7.41 17.87
C ALA A 117 -17.47 -8.43 18.90
N SER A 118 -18.33 -8.94 19.76
CA SER A 118 -17.98 -9.98 20.74
C SER A 118 -17.67 -11.34 20.10
N VAL A 119 -18.12 -11.55 18.85
CA VAL A 119 -17.91 -12.79 18.10
C VAL A 119 -17.34 -12.46 16.71
N SER A 120 -16.25 -13.14 16.36
CA SER A 120 -15.62 -13.01 15.05
C SER A 120 -16.49 -13.61 13.94
N ASP A 121 -17.06 -12.77 13.07
CA ASP A 121 -17.81 -13.20 11.90
C ASP A 121 -16.88 -13.44 10.70
N ARG A 122 -16.40 -14.69 10.57
CA ARG A 122 -15.51 -15.10 9.48
C ARG A 122 -16.10 -14.84 8.09
N LYS A 123 -17.43 -14.90 7.91
CA LYS A 123 -18.06 -14.66 6.60
C LYS A 123 -17.96 -13.17 6.23
N LYS A 124 -18.23 -12.27 7.18
CA LYS A 124 -18.07 -10.83 6.96
C LYS A 124 -16.61 -10.44 6.73
N ILE A 125 -15.68 -11.03 7.46
CA ILE A 125 -14.23 -10.83 7.26
C ILE A 125 -13.82 -11.22 5.84
N LYS A 126 -14.23 -12.40 5.35
CA LYS A 126 -13.93 -12.83 3.97
C LYS A 126 -14.50 -11.87 2.92
N LYS A 127 -15.73 -11.37 3.14
CA LYS A 127 -16.34 -10.37 2.24
C LYS A 127 -15.55 -9.06 2.23
N LEU A 128 -15.10 -8.57 3.39
CA LEU A 128 -14.27 -7.37 3.46
C LEU A 128 -12.93 -7.58 2.77
N GLN A 129 -12.29 -8.74 2.96
CA GLN A 129 -11.03 -9.08 2.29
C GLN A 129 -11.16 -9.10 0.75
N GLN A 130 -12.27 -9.62 0.24
CA GLN A 130 -12.53 -9.61 -1.20
C GLN A 130 -12.72 -8.17 -1.72
N ARG A 131 -13.44 -7.34 -0.97
CA ARG A 131 -13.69 -5.93 -1.34
C ARG A 131 -12.42 -5.09 -1.29
N SER A 132 -11.60 -5.23 -0.23
CA SER A 132 -10.32 -4.51 -0.12
C SER A 132 -9.35 -4.91 -1.21
N LYS A 133 -9.28 -6.21 -1.55
CA LYS A 133 -8.48 -6.67 -2.69
C LYS A 133 -8.95 -6.04 -4.00
N LYS A 134 -10.24 -6.12 -4.32
CA LYS A 134 -10.80 -5.53 -5.55
C LYS A 134 -10.56 -4.02 -5.64
N LEU A 135 -10.68 -3.32 -4.53
CA LEU A 135 -10.44 -1.88 -4.47
C LEU A 135 -8.96 -1.57 -4.74
N LEU A 136 -8.04 -2.29 -4.07
CA LEU A 136 -6.61 -2.16 -4.29
C LEU A 136 -6.26 -2.46 -5.76
N ASP A 137 -6.74 -3.57 -6.31
CA ASP A 137 -6.52 -3.94 -7.72
C ASP A 137 -7.00 -2.84 -8.67
N SER A 138 -8.19 -2.28 -8.43
CA SER A 138 -8.76 -1.22 -9.27
C SER A 138 -7.94 0.07 -9.24
N VAL A 139 -7.56 0.55 -8.05
CA VAL A 139 -6.80 1.80 -7.90
C VAL A 139 -5.40 1.60 -8.46
N PHE A 140 -4.80 0.44 -8.22
CA PHE A 140 -3.47 0.11 -8.69
C PHE A 140 -3.40 0.00 -10.21
N ASN A 141 -4.38 -0.65 -10.83
CA ASN A 141 -4.48 -0.73 -12.30
C ASN A 141 -4.63 0.65 -12.94
N ALA A 142 -5.37 1.56 -12.32
CA ALA A 142 -5.50 2.93 -12.82
C ALA A 142 -4.26 3.79 -12.56
N ALA A 143 -3.39 3.40 -11.64
CA ALA A 143 -2.13 4.09 -11.39
C ALA A 143 -1.03 3.66 -12.36
N ILE A 144 -1.04 2.41 -12.83
CA ILE A 144 -0.01 1.85 -13.72
C ILE A 144 -0.33 2.07 -15.21
N ASN A 145 -1.60 2.15 -15.57
CA ASN A 145 -2.06 2.32 -16.95
C ASN A 145 -2.38 3.79 -17.25
#